data_AF-A0AAU9P3R3-F1
#
_entry.id   AF-A0AAU9P3R3-F1
#
_cell.length_a   1.000
_cell.length_b   1.000
_cell.length_c   1.000
_cell.angle_alpha   90.00
_cell.angle_beta   90.00
_cell.angle_gamma   90.00
#
_symmetry.space_group_name_H-M   'P 1'
#
loop_
_entity.id
_entity.type
_entity.pdbx_description
1 polymer ?
#
loop_
_entity_poly.entity_id
_entity_poly.type
_entity_poly.pdbx_seq_one_letter_code
_entity_poly.pdbx_strand_id
1 'polypeptide(L)'
;MEDLPVPVMSDILSRLPVKTIIQCKCVCKKWLDLVSDSYFANLHLSRSPASLMIHHSSEINERAGILKWVELENKVNHHNLQHDPAMSLDLNLAPIFQDAQILVVGSVNGLLCLWNGLNSDNYFICNPVMEGIYDPPHTTLP
;
A
#
# COMPACT_ATOMS: atom_id res chain seq x y z
N MET A 1 -28.91 17.30 -15.15
CA MET A 1 -27.50 17.30 -14.71
C MET A 1 -26.87 16.15 -15.48
N GLU A 2 -26.14 16.44 -16.54
CA GLU A 2 -25.57 15.40 -17.40
C GLU A 2 -24.59 14.56 -16.60
N ASP A 3 -24.85 13.26 -16.54
CA ASP A 3 -23.93 12.29 -15.95
C ASP A 3 -22.65 12.27 -16.79
N LEU A 4 -21.51 12.61 -16.17
CA LEU A 4 -20.22 12.49 -16.82
C LEU A 4 -19.99 11.01 -17.22
N PRO A 5 -19.50 10.71 -18.43
CA PRO A 5 -19.23 9.35 -18.85
C PRO A 5 -18.25 8.64 -17.91
N VAL A 6 -18.50 7.36 -17.62
CA VAL A 6 -17.65 6.54 -16.74
C VAL A 6 -16.15 6.61 -17.08
N PRO A 7 -15.73 6.51 -18.37
CA PRO A 7 -14.30 6.59 -18.71
C PRO A 7 -13.67 7.93 -18.33
N VAL A 8 -14.43 9.02 -18.43
CA VAL A 8 -13.95 10.37 -18.07
C VAL A 8 -13.85 10.49 -16.56
N MET A 9 -14.81 9.94 -15.80
CA MET A 9 -14.71 9.88 -14.34
C MET A 9 -13.48 9.06 -13.90
N SER A 10 -13.23 7.89 -14.51
CA SER A 10 -12.03 7.09 -14.24
C SER A 10 -10.76 7.87 -14.56
N ASP A 11 -10.72 8.61 -15.67
CA ASP A 11 -9.56 9.42 -16.03
C ASP A 11 -9.26 10.52 -15.00
N ILE A 12 -10.30 11.20 -14.50
CA ILE A 12 -10.15 12.26 -13.50
C ILE A 12 -9.70 11.67 -12.17
N LEU A 13 -10.42 10.66 -11.68
CA LEU A 13 -10.12 10.06 -10.38
C LEU A 13 -8.73 9.41 -10.39
N SER A 14 -8.33 8.74 -11.47
CA SER A 14 -7.03 8.03 -11.54
C SER A 14 -5.81 8.96 -11.42
N ARG A 15 -5.97 10.28 -11.49
CA ARG A 15 -4.92 11.27 -11.26
C ARG A 15 -4.82 11.76 -9.81
N LEU A 16 -5.76 11.35 -8.96
CA LEU A 16 -5.80 11.77 -7.56
C LEU A 16 -4.87 10.90 -6.69
N PRO A 17 -4.30 11.47 -5.61
CA PRO A 17 -3.53 10.70 -4.64
C PRO A 17 -4.34 9.54 -4.04
N VAL A 18 -3.67 8.46 -3.68
CA VAL A 18 -4.33 7.22 -3.21
C VAL A 18 -5.23 7.46 -1.98
N LYS A 19 -4.83 8.35 -1.06
CA LYS A 19 -5.63 8.72 0.12
C LYS A 19 -6.96 9.36 -0.27
N THR A 20 -6.96 10.23 -1.28
CA THR A 20 -8.18 10.85 -1.81
C THR A 20 -9.06 9.80 -2.47
N ILE A 21 -8.47 8.84 -3.20
CA ILE A 21 -9.21 7.73 -3.81
C ILE A 21 -9.92 6.85 -2.78
N ILE A 22 -9.31 6.60 -1.62
CA ILE A 22 -9.98 5.87 -0.55
C ILE A 22 -11.20 6.65 -0.04
N GLN A 23 -11.06 7.97 0.15
CA GLN A 23 -12.17 8.82 0.58
C GLN A 23 -13.30 8.88 -0.47
N CYS A 24 -12.96 8.80 -1.77
CA CYS A 24 -13.93 8.72 -2.87
C CYS A 24 -14.90 7.54 -2.72
N LYS A 25 -14.47 6.43 -2.11
CA LYS A 25 -15.33 5.26 -1.84
C LYS A 25 -16.52 5.60 -0.93
N CYS A 26 -16.40 6.63 -0.09
CA CYS A 26 -17.43 7.03 0.86
C CYS A 26 -18.42 8.07 0.29
N VAL A 27 -18.19 8.57 -0.92
CA VAL A 27 -19.00 9.67 -1.50
C VAL A 27 -20.36 9.17 -1.99
N CYS A 28 -20.39 8.14 -2.84
CA CYS A 28 -21.61 7.50 -3.31
C CYS A 28 -21.32 6.10 -3.90
N LYS A 29 -22.36 5.29 -4.11
CA LYS A 29 -22.24 3.92 -4.67
C LYS A 29 -21.54 3.91 -6.04
N LYS A 30 -21.88 4.85 -6.93
CA LYS A 30 -21.25 4.95 -8.26
C LYS A 30 -19.73 5.16 -8.17
N TRP A 31 -19.26 5.93 -7.19
CA TRP A 31 -17.83 6.16 -6.98
C TRP A 31 -17.16 4.97 -6.30
N LEU A 32 -17.84 4.31 -5.36
CA LEU A 32 -17.39 3.05 -4.76
C LEU A 32 -17.17 1.97 -5.84
N ASP A 33 -18.17 1.76 -6.70
CA ASP A 33 -18.10 0.77 -7.77
C ASP A 33 -16.97 1.10 -8.75
N LEU A 34 -16.84 2.38 -9.13
CA LEU A 34 -15.80 2.85 -10.05
C LEU A 34 -14.39 2.66 -9.49
N VAL A 35 -14.17 2.99 -8.22
CA VAL A 35 -12.85 2.88 -7.57
C VAL A 35 -12.51 1.42 -7.22
N SER A 36 -13.51 0.56 -7.06
CA SER A 36 -13.32 -0.87 -6.79
C SER A 36 -13.11 -1.69 -8.06
N ASP A 37 -13.29 -1.09 -9.23
CA ASP A 37 -13.10 -1.74 -10.52
C ASP A 37 -11.61 -2.00 -10.83
N SER A 38 -11.34 -3.18 -11.39
CA SER A 38 -9.98 -3.62 -11.71
C SER A 38 -9.31 -2.78 -12.81
N TYR A 39 -10.08 -2.28 -13.78
CA TYR A 39 -9.55 -1.39 -14.81
C TYR A 39 -9.17 -0.04 -14.20
N PHE A 40 -9.96 0.50 -13.28
CA PHE A 40 -9.59 1.70 -12.53
C PHE A 40 -8.30 1.49 -11.71
N ALA A 41 -8.17 0.36 -11.01
CA ALA A 41 -6.97 0.05 -10.23
C ALA A 41 -5.71 0.01 -11.12
N ASN A 42 -5.77 -0.67 -12.27
CA ASN A 42 -4.66 -0.71 -13.22
C ASN A 42 -4.35 0.67 -13.81
N LEU A 43 -5.37 1.47 -14.12
CA LEU A 43 -5.20 2.82 -14.64
C LEU A 43 -4.52 3.73 -13.62
N HIS A 44 -4.95 3.70 -12.35
CA HIS A 44 -4.35 4.46 -11.26
C HIS A 44 -2.91 4.02 -10.98
N LEU A 45 -2.64 2.72 -10.96
CA LEU A 45 -1.29 2.17 -10.82
C LEU A 45 -0.37 2.62 -11.96
N SER A 46 -0.84 2.60 -13.21
CA SER A 46 -0.04 3.03 -14.37
C SER A 46 0.33 4.51 -14.36
N ARG A 47 -0.40 5.33 -13.60
CA ARG A 47 -0.19 6.78 -13.45
C ARG A 47 0.53 7.14 -12.16
N SER A 48 0.70 6.18 -11.25
CA SER A 48 1.36 6.42 -9.98
C SER A 48 2.85 6.68 -10.20
N PRO A 49 3.45 7.61 -9.43
CA PRO A 49 4.89 7.83 -9.51
C PRO A 49 5.65 6.57 -9.13
N ALA A 50 6.88 6.43 -9.63
CA ALA A 50 7.79 5.42 -9.13
C ALA A 50 7.96 5.62 -7.62
N SER A 51 7.89 4.55 -6.83
CA SER A 51 8.00 4.64 -5.39
C SER A 51 8.96 3.58 -4.83
N LEU A 52 9.54 3.91 -3.69
CA LEU A 52 10.39 3.02 -2.92
C LEU A 52 9.69 2.69 -1.60
N MET A 53 9.77 1.43 -1.22
CA MET A 53 9.41 0.99 0.10
C MET A 53 10.66 0.72 0.91
N ILE A 54 10.79 1.43 2.03
CA ILE A 54 11.94 1.31 2.93
C ILE A 54 11.45 0.69 4.21
N HIS A 55 11.97 -0.49 4.54
CA HIS A 55 11.73 -1.13 5.82
C HIS A 55 12.84 -0.73 6.80
N HIS A 56 12.45 -0.08 7.88
CA HIS A 56 13.35 0.38 8.94
C HIS A 56 13.10 -0.46 10.20
N SER A 57 13.79 -1.60 10.30
CA SER A 57 13.83 -2.45 11.50
C SER A 57 15.11 -2.20 12.30
N SER A 58 15.00 -2.26 13.63
CA SER A 58 16.18 -2.26 14.51
C SER A 58 16.56 -3.69 14.84
N GLU A 59 17.78 -4.11 14.50
CA GLU A 59 18.31 -5.44 14.83
C GLU A 59 18.46 -5.67 16.34
N ILE A 60 18.59 -4.59 17.12
CA ILE A 60 18.95 -4.67 18.55
C ILE A 60 17.73 -5.03 19.42
N ASN A 61 16.50 -4.79 18.95
CA ASN A 61 15.29 -4.83 19.79
C ASN A 61 14.22 -5.84 19.32
N GLU A 62 14.50 -6.72 18.35
CA GLU A 62 13.53 -7.72 17.83
C GLU A 62 12.16 -7.10 17.44
N ARG A 63 12.19 -5.87 16.91
CA ARG A 63 10.98 -5.13 16.55
C ARG A 63 10.66 -5.28 15.08
N ALA A 64 9.38 -5.43 14.77
CA ALA A 64 8.84 -5.47 13.41
C ALA A 64 9.24 -4.24 12.58
N GLY A 65 9.41 -3.09 13.22
CA GLY A 65 9.92 -1.88 12.59
C GLY A 65 8.85 -1.06 11.86
N ILE A 66 9.31 -0.12 11.04
CA ILE A 66 8.43 0.83 10.34
C ILE A 66 8.64 0.68 8.83
N LEU A 67 7.55 0.56 8.08
CA LEU A 67 7.56 0.63 6.62
C LEU A 67 7.27 2.06 6.17
N LYS A 68 8.18 2.63 5.37
CA LYS A 68 8.01 3.95 4.78
C LYS A 68 7.84 3.82 3.27
N TRP A 69 6.81 4.48 2.75
CA TRP A 69 6.59 4.64 1.32
C TRP A 69 7.12 6.02 0.90
N VAL A 70 8.05 6.04 -0.03
CA VAL A 70 8.64 7.25 -0.58
C VAL A 70 8.31 7.33 -2.07
N GLU A 71 7.63 8.39 -2.49
CA GLU A 71 7.37 8.65 -3.91
C GLU A 71 8.57 9.37 -4.52
N LEU A 72 9.10 8.82 -5.60
CA LEU A 72 10.21 9.39 -6.35
C LEU A 72 9.63 10.36 -7.38
N GLU A 73 9.67 11.66 -7.05
CA GLU A 73 9.31 12.68 -8.03
C GLU A 73 10.41 12.82 -9.08
N ASN A 74 10.05 12.77 -10.37
CA ASN A 74 10.93 13.18 -11.47
C ASN A 74 11.05 14.71 -11.55
N LYS A 75 11.28 15.40 -10.43
CA LYS A 75 11.60 16.84 -10.47
C LYS A 75 13.10 16.98 -10.80
N VAL A 76 13.39 17.55 -11.96
CA VAL A 76 14.74 17.89 -12.47
C VAL A 76 15.47 18.92 -11.58
N ASN A 77 14.86 19.36 -10.47
CA ASN A 77 15.47 20.33 -9.58
C ASN A 77 16.31 19.61 -8.54
N HIS A 78 17.61 19.59 -8.82
CA HIS A 78 18.66 19.39 -7.83
C HIS A 78 18.38 20.23 -6.57
N HIS A 79 18.83 19.76 -5.41
CA HIS A 79 18.75 20.42 -4.09
C HIS A 79 17.46 20.18 -3.29
N ASN A 80 17.23 18.93 -2.85
CA ASN A 80 16.95 18.54 -1.46
C ASN A 80 16.34 17.13 -1.45
N LEU A 81 17.18 16.12 -1.18
CA LEU A 81 16.77 14.71 -1.01
C LEU A 81 16.08 14.46 0.35
N GLN A 82 15.29 15.42 0.84
CA GLN A 82 14.34 15.18 1.93
C GLN A 82 13.00 14.89 1.29
N HIS A 83 12.82 13.65 0.83
CA HIS A 83 11.47 13.19 0.50
C HIS A 83 10.80 12.76 1.81
N ASP A 84 9.85 13.58 2.27
CA ASP A 84 8.91 13.13 3.29
C ASP A 84 8.17 11.90 2.77
N PRO A 85 8.02 10.85 3.60
CA PRO A 85 7.31 9.65 3.17
C PRO A 85 5.84 9.99 2.88
N ALA A 86 5.35 9.56 1.71
CA ALA A 86 3.93 9.68 1.34
C ALA A 86 3.03 8.94 2.35
N MET A 87 3.56 7.87 2.93
CA MET A 87 2.92 7.06 3.95
C MET A 87 3.96 6.34 4.83
N SER A 88 3.60 6.12 6.09
CA SER A 88 4.37 5.33 7.03
C SER A 88 3.42 4.37 7.74
N LEU A 89 3.78 3.08 7.79
CA LEU A 89 3.06 2.05 8.52
C LEU A 89 3.97 1.54 9.65
N ASP A 90 3.53 1.69 10.89
CA ASP A 90 4.24 1.18 12.05
C ASP A 90 3.76 -0.25 12.34
N LEU A 91 4.59 -1.25 11.96
CA LEU A 91 4.26 -2.65 12.17
C LEU A 91 4.26 -3.02 13.65
N ASN A 92 4.91 -2.23 14.52
CA ASN A 92 4.94 -2.48 15.96
C ASN A 92 3.57 -2.23 16.62
N LEU A 93 2.67 -1.50 15.95
CA LEU A 93 1.31 -1.28 16.44
C LEU A 93 0.40 -2.49 16.22
N ALA A 94 0.77 -3.41 15.33
CA ALA A 94 0.02 -4.63 15.10
C ALA A 94 0.38 -5.68 16.17
N PRO A 95 -0.57 -6.15 17.00
CA PRO A 95 -0.28 -7.13 18.05
C PRO A 95 0.34 -8.43 17.53
N ILE A 96 0.00 -8.82 16.30
CA ILE A 96 0.51 -10.02 15.62
C ILE A 96 2.00 -9.95 15.26
N PHE A 97 2.60 -8.76 15.32
CA PHE A 97 4.02 -8.52 15.02
C PHE A 97 4.82 -8.09 16.26
N GLN A 98 4.24 -8.23 17.46
CA GLN A 98 4.97 -8.00 18.70
C GLN A 98 6.11 -9.00 18.84
N ASP A 99 7.29 -8.49 19.19
CA ASP A 99 8.53 -9.26 19.39
C ASP A 99 8.90 -10.16 18.20
N ALA A 100 8.48 -9.76 16.99
CA ALA A 100 8.69 -10.50 15.76
C ALA A 100 9.67 -9.79 14.82
N GLN A 101 10.59 -10.55 14.24
CA GLN A 101 11.34 -10.10 13.07
C GLN A 101 10.46 -10.25 11.83
N ILE A 102 10.09 -9.11 11.24
CA ILE A 102 9.30 -9.07 10.00
C ILE A 102 10.23 -8.78 8.83
N LEU A 103 10.07 -9.53 7.74
CA LEU A 103 10.77 -9.29 6.47
C LEU A 103 9.76 -9.04 5.36
N VAL A 104 10.04 -8.05 4.50
CA VAL A 104 9.30 -7.88 3.25
C VAL A 104 9.84 -8.88 2.22
N VAL A 105 9.02 -9.86 1.85
CA VAL A 105 9.38 -10.90 0.87
C VAL A 105 9.13 -10.42 -0.55
N GLY A 106 8.11 -9.59 -0.75
CA GLY A 106 7.77 -9.05 -2.06
C GLY A 106 6.54 -8.15 -2.04
N SER A 107 6.21 -7.62 -3.21
CA SER A 107 5.05 -6.75 -3.40
C SER A 107 4.36 -7.03 -4.73
N VAL A 108 3.04 -6.83 -4.77
CA VAL A 108 2.22 -6.94 -5.99
C VAL A 108 1.04 -5.98 -5.92
N ASN A 109 0.88 -5.11 -6.92
CA ASN A 109 -0.25 -4.16 -7.02
C ASN A 109 -0.51 -3.35 -5.73
N GLY A 110 0.56 -2.96 -5.02
CA GLY A 110 0.47 -2.23 -3.75
C GLY A 110 0.20 -3.09 -2.51
N LEU A 111 0.01 -4.40 -2.66
CA LEU A 111 0.01 -5.37 -1.56
C LEU A 111 1.44 -5.80 -1.22
N LEU A 112 1.69 -6.09 0.05
CA LEU A 112 2.97 -6.55 0.57
C LEU A 112 2.85 -7.96 1.12
N CYS A 113 3.80 -8.82 0.76
CA CYS A 113 4.00 -10.10 1.42
C CYS A 113 5.05 -9.93 2.51
N LEU A 114 4.64 -10.16 3.75
CA LEU A 114 5.48 -10.08 4.94
C LEU A 114 5.71 -11.50 5.47
N TRP A 115 6.93 -11.79 5.92
CA TRP A 115 7.26 -13.04 6.61
C TRP A 115 7.61 -12.73 8.06
N ASN A 116 7.07 -13.52 8.98
CA ASN A 116 7.36 -13.43 10.41
C ASN A 116 8.27 -14.59 10.83
N GLY A 117 9.47 -14.26 11.33
CA GLY A 117 10.49 -15.23 11.71
C GLY A 117 10.22 -16.06 12.96
N LEU A 118 9.13 -15.81 13.70
CA LEU A 118 8.83 -16.56 14.93
C LEU A 118 8.30 -17.98 14.67
N ASN A 119 7.63 -18.23 13.54
CA ASN A 119 7.06 -19.53 13.18
C ASN A 119 7.36 -19.87 11.71
N SER A 120 7.49 -21.16 11.40
CA SER A 120 7.99 -21.66 10.11
C SER A 120 7.11 -21.36 8.88
N ASP A 121 5.83 -20.96 9.06
CA ASP A 121 4.88 -20.74 7.96
C ASP A 121 3.99 -19.48 8.13
N ASN A 122 4.51 -18.43 8.77
CA ASN A 122 3.73 -17.21 9.01
C ASN A 122 4.00 -16.13 7.96
N TYR A 123 3.31 -16.23 6.81
CA TYR A 123 3.24 -15.15 5.83
C TYR A 123 2.02 -14.27 6.11
N PHE A 124 2.10 -12.98 5.82
CA PHE A 124 0.99 -12.03 5.93
C PHE A 124 0.91 -11.18 4.68
N ILE A 125 -0.31 -10.90 4.23
CA ILE A 125 -0.55 -9.94 3.16
C ILE A 125 -0.98 -8.63 3.80
N CYS A 126 -0.17 -7.59 3.66
CA CYS A 126 -0.48 -6.25 4.14
C CYS A 126 -0.91 -5.36 2.97
N ASN A 127 -2.05 -4.68 3.12
CA ASN A 127 -2.39 -3.52 2.31
C ASN A 127 -2.04 -2.25 3.11
N PRO A 128 -0.86 -1.64 2.87
CA PRO A 128 -0.44 -0.46 3.63
C PRO A 128 -1.35 0.75 3.41
N VAL A 129 -2.04 0.81 2.27
CA VAL A 129 -2.92 1.91 1.89
C VAL A 129 -4.26 1.84 2.63
N MET A 130 -4.77 0.64 2.89
CA MET A 130 -6.02 0.40 3.62
C MET A 130 -5.82 0.01 5.09
N GLU A 131 -4.57 0.04 5.58
CA GLU A 131 -4.17 -0.38 6.94
C GLU A 131 -4.64 -1.80 7.33
N GLY A 132 -4.94 -2.65 6.35
CA GLY A 132 -5.43 -4.01 6.57
C GLY A 132 -4.29 -5.02 6.50
N ILE A 133 -4.22 -5.92 7.48
CA ILE A 133 -3.33 -7.09 7.47
C ILE A 133 -4.20 -8.35 7.37
N TYR A 134 -3.89 -9.18 6.38
CA TYR A 134 -4.59 -10.42 6.09
C TYR A 134 -3.65 -11.60 6.30
N ASP A 135 -4.17 -12.65 6.94
CA ASP A 135 -3.52 -13.96 6.97
C ASP A 135 -3.90 -14.71 5.67
N PRO A 136 -2.95 -15.02 4.77
CA PRO A 136 -3.23 -15.85 3.62
C PRO A 136 -3.71 -17.23 4.08
N PRO A 137 -4.69 -17.84 3.39
CA PRO A 137 -5.17 -19.16 3.77
C PRO A 137 -3.99 -20.14 3.80
N HIS A 138 -3.77 -20.81 4.94
CA HIS A 138 -2.73 -21.82 5.07
C HIS A 138 -2.92 -22.88 3.98
N THR A 139 -2.05 -22.87 2.98
CA THR A 139 -1.98 -23.93 1.97
C THR A 139 -1.58 -25.21 2.68
N THR A 140 -2.57 -26.05 3.00
CA THR A 140 -2.32 -27.48 3.12
C THR A 140 -1.95 -27.95 1.73
N LEU A 141 -0.65 -28.02 1.45
CA LEU A 141 -0.15 -28.72 0.29
C LEU A 141 -0.67 -30.17 0.36
N PRO A 142 -1.19 -30.73 -0.75
CA PRO A 142 -1.70 -32.10 -0.79
C PRO A 142 -0.60 -33.14 -0.53
#